data_AF-A0A093VK53-F1
#
_entry.id   AF-A0A093VK53-F1
#
_cell.length_a   1.000
_cell.length_b   1.000
_cell.length_c   1.000
_cell.angle_alpha   90.00
_cell.angle_beta   90.00
_cell.angle_gamma   90.00
#
_symmetry.space_group_name_H-M   'P 1'
#
loop_
_entity.id
_entity.type
_entity.pdbx_description
1 polymer ?
#
loop_
_entity_poly.entity_id
_entity_poly.type
_entity_poly.pdbx_seq_one_letter_code
_entity_poly.pdbx_strand_id
1 'polypeptide(L)'
;MLNVSIQRPSSLIEDPFDIHVLLSTLSFEASKYHITHFRRFMWSQFNQVEEQIGGGSKDRAELRELTRKLQIISQNADSHIANADVAIISAKGIQAAHAKLHRALKSPLCSTERGADTTEYVINSLEKQKLWFLNYKNRKDGMMSLVFNLVTQQDAANSIEIAADTKRDSTSMNAIAALTMVFLPGTFTATILGAGIFSASTNGNGIRVSNLWWLWIAFTVPLTLGIMLGWWYYRKKEKKIEENARLQEERQAEKSKAGV
;
A
#
# COMPACT_ATOMS: atom_id res chain seq x y z
N MET A 1 -67.25 24.25 38.38
CA MET A 1 -66.86 22.84 38.19
C MET A 1 -66.93 22.52 36.70
N LEU A 2 -65.82 22.62 35.98
CA LEU A 2 -65.70 22.23 34.58
C LEU A 2 -65.00 20.87 34.53
N ASN A 3 -65.77 19.85 34.16
CA ASN A 3 -65.32 18.47 34.04
C ASN A 3 -64.46 18.34 32.77
N VAL A 4 -63.15 18.36 32.93
CA VAL A 4 -62.20 18.08 31.85
C VAL A 4 -62.14 16.57 31.67
N SER A 5 -62.87 16.06 30.68
CA SER A 5 -62.78 14.67 30.24
C SER A 5 -61.38 14.41 29.70
N ILE A 6 -60.57 13.67 30.46
CA ILE A 6 -59.26 13.18 30.03
C ILE A 6 -59.51 12.14 28.93
N GLN A 7 -59.37 12.57 27.68
CA GLN A 7 -59.39 11.69 26.51
C GLN A 7 -58.08 10.89 26.53
N ARG A 8 -58.16 9.61 26.92
CA ARG A 8 -57.01 8.69 26.88
C ARG A 8 -56.53 8.54 25.43
N PRO A 9 -55.21 8.60 25.14
CA PRO A 9 -54.69 8.30 23.82
C PRO A 9 -54.70 6.79 23.59
N SER A 10 -55.86 6.23 23.25
CA SER A 10 -56.01 4.83 22.85
C SER A 10 -56.15 4.76 21.33
N SER A 11 -55.05 4.92 20.59
CA SER A 11 -55.02 4.73 19.13
C SER A 11 -53.64 4.45 18.53
N LEU A 12 -52.60 4.24 19.34
CA LEU A 12 -51.22 4.03 18.84
C LEU A 12 -50.83 2.55 18.74
N ILE A 13 -51.69 1.65 19.24
CA ILE A 13 -51.46 0.21 19.35
C ILE A 13 -52.81 -0.49 19.12
N GLU A 14 -53.33 -0.44 17.90
CA GLU A 14 -54.50 -1.26 17.52
C GLU A 14 -54.05 -2.63 16.99
N ASP A 15 -52.89 -2.68 16.35
CA ASP A 15 -52.26 -3.91 15.88
C ASP A 15 -50.97 -4.18 16.68
N PRO A 16 -50.76 -5.39 17.27
CA PRO A 16 -49.49 -5.76 17.90
C PRO A 16 -48.26 -5.57 16.99
N PHE A 17 -48.45 -5.47 15.66
CA PHE A 17 -47.37 -5.24 14.70
C PHE A 17 -47.00 -3.76 14.49
N ASP A 18 -47.84 -2.80 14.91
CA ASP A 18 -47.55 -1.36 14.79
C ASP A 18 -46.27 -0.97 15.54
N ILE A 19 -45.99 -1.62 16.67
CA ILE A 19 -44.77 -1.41 17.47
C ILE A 19 -43.52 -1.81 16.69
N HIS A 20 -43.58 -2.92 15.94
CA HIS A 20 -42.45 -3.38 15.13
C HIS A 20 -42.16 -2.43 13.96
N VAL A 21 -43.21 -1.85 13.36
CA VAL A 21 -43.09 -0.87 12.27
C VAL A 21 -42.54 0.46 12.79
N LEU A 22 -43.02 0.93 13.94
CA LEU A 22 -42.48 2.11 14.62
C LEU A 22 -41.01 1.93 14.97
N LEU A 23 -40.66 0.77 15.55
CA LEU A 23 -39.27 0.46 15.92
C LEU A 23 -38.37 0.37 14.67
N SER A 24 -38.86 -0.21 13.58
CA SER A 24 -38.12 -0.28 12.31
C SER A 24 -37.94 1.10 11.67
N THR A 25 -38.97 1.94 11.71
CA THR A 25 -38.90 3.32 11.18
C THR A 25 -37.95 4.17 12.01
N LEU A 26 -37.99 4.06 13.34
CA LEU A 26 -37.08 4.76 14.24
C LEU A 26 -35.64 4.28 14.07
N SER A 27 -35.42 2.97 13.90
CA SER A 27 -34.11 2.38 13.57
C SER A 27 -33.59 2.84 12.21
N PHE A 28 -34.48 2.95 11.22
CA PHE A 28 -34.14 3.48 9.91
C PHE A 28 -33.75 4.97 9.96
N GLU A 29 -34.48 5.75 10.73
CA GLU A 29 -34.20 7.17 10.95
C GLU A 29 -32.89 7.39 11.73
N ALA A 30 -32.65 6.61 12.78
CA ALA A 30 -31.36 6.60 13.48
C ALA A 30 -30.20 6.21 12.55
N SER A 31 -30.40 5.24 11.67
CA SER A 31 -29.38 4.84 10.70
C SER A 31 -29.08 5.92 9.64
N LYS A 32 -30.06 6.75 9.24
CA LYS A 32 -29.79 7.92 8.39
C LYS A 32 -28.81 8.90 9.04
N TYR A 33 -28.90 9.07 10.37
CA TYR A 33 -27.96 9.89 11.11
C TYR A 33 -26.53 9.30 11.05
N HIS A 34 -26.39 7.99 11.27
CA HIS A 34 -25.11 7.28 11.13
C HIS A 34 -24.54 7.38 9.71
N ILE A 35 -25.36 7.19 8.68
CA ILE A 35 -24.94 7.32 7.27
C ILE A 35 -24.45 8.74 6.98
N THR A 36 -25.12 9.76 7.50
CA THR A 36 -24.74 11.16 7.27
C THR A 36 -23.41 11.49 7.93
N HIS A 37 -23.22 11.04 9.18
CA HIS A 37 -21.95 11.21 9.91
C HIS A 37 -20.80 10.51 9.18
N PHE A 38 -21.05 9.30 8.74
CA PHE A 38 -20.08 8.47 8.02
C PHE A 38 -19.70 9.01 6.65
N ARG A 39 -20.70 9.53 5.90
CA ARG A 39 -20.47 10.22 4.63
C ARG A 39 -19.56 11.43 4.81
N ARG A 40 -19.81 12.26 5.83
CA ARG A 40 -18.96 13.43 6.13
C ARG A 40 -17.54 13.00 6.50
N PHE A 41 -17.42 11.96 7.33
CA PHE A 41 -16.12 11.44 7.73
C PHE A 41 -15.32 10.90 6.53
N MET A 42 -15.93 10.09 5.66
CA MET A 42 -15.29 9.66 4.41
C MET A 42 -14.88 10.81 3.53
N TRP A 43 -15.69 11.86 3.48
CA TRP A 43 -15.36 13.03 2.68
C TRP A 43 -14.13 13.75 3.22
N SER A 44 -13.98 13.81 4.55
CA SER A 44 -12.74 14.27 5.17
C SER A 44 -11.54 13.36 4.86
N GLN A 45 -11.72 12.03 4.86
CA GLN A 45 -10.63 11.10 4.53
C GLN A 45 -10.25 11.16 3.06
N PHE A 46 -11.22 11.28 2.15
CA PHE A 46 -10.97 11.43 0.72
C PHE A 46 -10.20 12.73 0.43
N ASN A 47 -10.62 13.84 1.04
CA ASN A 47 -9.90 15.11 0.87
C ASN A 47 -8.45 15.02 1.39
N GLN A 48 -8.20 14.27 2.46
CA GLN A 48 -6.82 14.01 2.93
C GLN A 48 -6.01 13.18 1.91
N VAL A 49 -6.63 12.16 1.29
CA VAL A 49 -5.99 11.40 0.20
C VAL A 49 -5.68 12.32 -0.98
N GLU A 50 -6.64 13.16 -1.38
CA GLU A 50 -6.53 14.08 -2.52
C GLU A 50 -5.48 15.16 -2.28
N GLU A 51 -5.38 15.69 -1.06
CA GLU A 51 -4.36 16.67 -0.67
C GLU A 51 -2.94 16.09 -0.78
N GLN A 52 -2.75 14.83 -0.39
CA GLN A 52 -1.48 14.12 -0.57
C GLN A 52 -1.15 13.85 -2.05
N ILE A 53 -2.16 13.72 -2.91
CA ILE A 53 -1.98 13.59 -4.36
C ILE A 53 -1.64 14.95 -5.00
N GLY A 54 -2.28 16.03 -4.53
CA GLY A 54 -2.21 17.37 -5.12
C GLY A 54 -0.94 18.17 -4.84
N GLY A 55 -0.03 17.66 -3.99
CA GLY A 55 1.25 18.32 -3.69
C GLY A 55 1.64 18.37 -2.22
N GLY A 56 0.87 17.73 -1.32
CA GLY A 56 1.24 17.58 0.09
C GLY A 56 2.53 16.77 0.30
N SER A 57 3.15 16.97 1.46
CA SER A 57 4.29 16.15 1.93
C SER A 57 3.88 14.66 1.94
N LYS A 58 4.59 13.83 1.18
CA LYS A 58 4.34 12.37 1.11
C LYS A 58 4.93 11.69 2.36
N ASP A 59 4.49 12.07 3.56
CA ASP A 59 4.98 11.44 4.78
C ASP A 59 4.38 10.04 4.93
N ARG A 60 5.24 9.03 5.02
CA ARG A 60 4.85 7.64 5.19
C ARG A 60 4.07 7.42 6.48
N ALA A 61 4.34 8.21 7.52
CA ALA A 61 3.61 8.13 8.78
C ALA A 61 2.14 8.53 8.61
N GLU A 62 1.87 9.57 7.83
CA GLU A 62 0.52 10.03 7.51
C GLU A 62 -0.24 9.01 6.65
N LEU A 63 0.40 8.46 5.61
CA LEU A 63 -0.22 7.40 4.78
C LEU A 63 -0.57 6.16 5.62
N ARG A 64 0.29 5.79 6.57
CA ARG A 64 0.03 4.68 7.49
C ARG A 64 -1.16 4.96 8.40
N GLU A 65 -1.25 6.18 8.92
CA GLU A 65 -2.37 6.60 9.77
C GLU A 65 -3.69 6.65 8.99
N LEU A 66 -3.66 7.15 7.75
CA LEU A 66 -4.79 7.15 6.83
C LEU A 66 -5.26 5.73 6.51
N THR A 67 -4.32 4.81 6.22
CA THR A 67 -4.61 3.38 6.03
C THR A 67 -5.31 2.79 7.25
N ARG A 68 -4.79 3.07 8.46
CA ARG A 68 -5.37 2.59 9.72
C ARG A 68 -6.80 3.11 9.91
N LYS A 69 -7.03 4.41 9.72
CA LYS A 69 -8.37 5.03 9.81
C LYS A 69 -9.33 4.40 8.80
N LEU A 70 -8.89 4.19 7.56
CA LEU A 70 -9.67 3.58 6.50
C LEU A 70 -10.02 2.11 6.79
N GLN A 71 -9.13 1.39 7.47
CA GLN A 71 -9.37 0.00 7.85
C GLN A 71 -10.37 -0.14 9.01
N ILE A 72 -10.28 0.73 10.03
CA ILE A 72 -11.27 0.80 11.13
C ILE A 72 -12.65 1.11 10.56
N ILE A 73 -12.70 2.07 9.64
CA ILE A 73 -13.88 2.38 8.85
C ILE A 73 -14.44 1.13 8.17
N SER A 74 -13.59 0.31 7.52
CA SER A 74 -14.00 -0.92 6.84
C SER A 74 -14.74 -1.81 7.80
N GLN A 75 -14.10 -2.10 8.92
CA GLN A 75 -14.62 -3.03 9.91
C GLN A 75 -15.96 -2.54 10.47
N ASN A 76 -16.08 -1.22 10.71
CA ASN A 76 -17.35 -0.66 11.15
C ASN A 76 -18.44 -0.76 10.07
N ALA A 77 -18.11 -0.47 8.80
CA ALA A 77 -19.03 -0.63 7.66
C ALA A 77 -19.51 -2.08 7.51
N ASP A 78 -18.58 -3.03 7.54
CA ASP A 78 -18.83 -4.46 7.37
C ASP A 78 -19.74 -4.97 8.50
N SER A 79 -19.52 -4.51 9.73
CA SER A 79 -20.39 -4.84 10.87
C SER A 79 -21.81 -4.29 10.71
N HIS A 80 -21.96 -3.08 10.18
CA HIS A 80 -23.28 -2.49 9.91
C HIS A 80 -24.00 -3.20 8.75
N ILE A 81 -23.28 -3.63 7.71
CA ILE A 81 -23.85 -4.45 6.62
C ILE A 81 -24.38 -5.77 7.17
N ALA A 82 -23.58 -6.46 7.98
CA ALA A 82 -23.98 -7.72 8.59
C ALA A 82 -25.21 -7.54 9.50
N ASN A 83 -25.24 -6.48 10.32
CA ASN A 83 -26.40 -6.16 11.15
C ASN A 83 -27.66 -5.86 10.32
N ALA A 84 -27.51 -5.15 9.19
CA ALA A 84 -28.61 -4.90 8.26
C ALA A 84 -29.13 -6.19 7.60
N ASP A 85 -28.23 -7.11 7.20
CA ASP A 85 -28.62 -8.40 6.64
C ASP A 85 -29.43 -9.24 7.65
N VAL A 86 -28.99 -9.29 8.92
CA VAL A 86 -29.73 -9.97 9.98
C VAL A 86 -31.09 -9.33 10.20
N ALA A 87 -31.17 -7.99 10.23
CA ALA A 87 -32.44 -7.28 10.37
C ALA A 87 -33.41 -7.56 9.21
N ILE A 88 -32.92 -7.62 7.97
CA ILE A 88 -33.72 -7.98 6.79
C ILE A 88 -34.25 -9.41 6.91
N ILE A 89 -33.40 -10.36 7.32
CA ILE A 89 -33.80 -11.77 7.51
C ILE A 89 -34.89 -11.87 8.59
N SER A 90 -34.70 -11.19 9.72
CA SER A 90 -35.70 -11.15 10.79
C SER A 90 -37.02 -10.52 10.33
N ALA A 91 -36.97 -9.41 9.59
CA ALA A 91 -38.16 -8.76 9.05
C ALA A 91 -38.93 -9.67 8.08
N LYS A 92 -38.24 -10.37 7.19
CA LYS A 92 -38.83 -11.38 6.28
C LYS A 92 -39.44 -12.55 7.05
N GLY A 93 -38.78 -13.00 8.12
CA GLY A 93 -39.30 -14.04 9.02
C GLY A 93 -40.59 -13.63 9.72
N ILE A 94 -40.64 -12.40 10.24
CA ILE A 94 -41.83 -11.82 10.86
C ILE A 94 -42.98 -11.69 9.85
N GLN A 95 -42.69 -11.22 8.63
CA GLN A 95 -43.69 -11.13 7.55
C GLN A 95 -44.28 -12.51 7.22
N ALA A 96 -43.44 -13.54 7.10
CA ALA A 96 -43.88 -14.90 6.81
C ALA A 96 -44.74 -15.49 7.95
N ALA A 97 -44.37 -15.22 9.21
CA ALA A 97 -45.14 -15.62 10.38
C ALA A 97 -46.50 -14.91 10.42
N HIS A 98 -46.52 -13.60 10.15
CA HIS A 98 -47.73 -12.79 10.06
C HIS A 98 -48.70 -13.34 8.98
N ALA A 99 -48.20 -13.63 7.78
CA ALA A 99 -49.02 -14.19 6.70
C ALA A 99 -49.61 -15.58 7.03
N LYS A 100 -48.95 -16.38 7.87
CA LYS A 100 -49.46 -17.68 8.35
C LYS A 100 -50.53 -17.51 9.42
N LEU A 101 -50.25 -16.67 10.43
CA LEU A 101 -51.18 -16.39 11.52
C LEU A 101 -52.47 -15.75 11.01
N HIS A 102 -52.36 -14.82 10.06
CA HIS A 102 -53.49 -14.15 9.42
C HIS A 102 -54.39 -15.14 8.66
N ARG A 103 -53.81 -16.10 7.93
CA ARG A 103 -54.58 -17.17 7.27
C ARG A 103 -55.31 -18.06 8.28
N ALA A 104 -54.69 -18.34 9.43
CA ALA A 104 -55.28 -19.16 10.47
C ALA A 104 -56.44 -18.47 11.21
N LEU A 105 -56.36 -17.14 11.42
CA LEU A 105 -57.32 -16.37 12.21
C LEU A 105 -58.49 -15.74 11.42
N LYS A 106 -58.49 -15.79 10.07
CA LYS A 106 -59.52 -15.15 9.21
C LYS A 106 -59.80 -13.68 9.58
N SER A 107 -58.75 -12.91 9.82
CA SER A 107 -58.85 -11.49 10.19
C SER A 107 -59.41 -10.61 9.05
N PRO A 108 -60.03 -9.46 9.38
CA PRO A 108 -60.69 -8.58 8.41
C PRO A 108 -59.71 -7.96 7.40
N LEU A 109 -60.15 -7.83 6.13
CA LEU A 109 -59.35 -7.42 4.97
C LEU A 109 -58.53 -6.13 5.16
N CYS A 110 -59.10 -5.12 5.82
CA CYS A 110 -58.45 -3.82 6.01
C CYS A 110 -57.22 -3.89 6.94
N SER A 111 -57.24 -4.78 7.93
CA SER A 111 -56.09 -5.04 8.80
C SER A 111 -54.99 -5.82 8.08
N THR A 112 -55.36 -6.66 7.09
CA THR A 112 -54.43 -7.41 6.24
C THR A 112 -53.64 -6.52 5.30
N GLU A 113 -54.32 -5.61 4.60
CA GLU A 113 -53.68 -4.72 3.63
C GLU A 113 -52.71 -3.75 4.32
N ARG A 114 -53.10 -3.20 5.47
CA ARG A 114 -52.22 -2.32 6.27
C ARG A 114 -50.96 -3.05 6.80
N GLY A 115 -51.09 -4.29 7.25
CA GLY A 115 -49.95 -5.11 7.67
C GLY A 115 -49.01 -5.49 6.51
N ALA A 116 -49.58 -5.77 5.33
CA ALA A 116 -48.80 -6.05 4.13
C ALA A 116 -47.99 -4.82 3.67
N ASP A 117 -48.62 -3.67 3.53
CA ASP A 117 -47.98 -2.43 3.07
C ASP A 117 -46.86 -1.98 4.03
N THR A 118 -47.08 -2.12 5.34
CA THR A 118 -46.08 -1.74 6.35
C THR A 118 -44.87 -2.68 6.35
N THR A 119 -45.07 -3.99 6.19
CA THR A 119 -43.95 -4.93 6.06
C THR A 119 -43.15 -4.71 4.78
N GLU A 120 -43.82 -4.40 3.67
CA GLU A 120 -43.16 -4.06 2.39
C GLU A 120 -42.34 -2.78 2.50
N TYR A 121 -42.88 -1.73 3.16
CA TYR A 121 -42.14 -0.50 3.41
C TYR A 121 -40.86 -0.75 4.22
N VAL A 122 -40.94 -1.54 5.29
CA VAL A 122 -39.78 -1.89 6.13
C VAL A 122 -38.72 -2.65 5.34
N ILE A 123 -39.11 -3.64 4.54
CA ILE A 123 -38.17 -4.43 3.73
C ILE A 123 -37.47 -3.51 2.70
N ASN A 124 -38.24 -2.71 1.96
CA ASN A 124 -37.70 -1.78 0.97
C ASN A 124 -36.76 -0.73 1.60
N SER A 125 -37.08 -0.31 2.83
CA SER A 125 -36.28 0.62 3.61
C SER A 125 -34.91 0.02 4.00
N LEU A 126 -34.90 -1.22 4.48
CA LEU A 126 -33.66 -1.94 4.83
C LEU A 126 -32.81 -2.29 3.60
N GLU A 127 -33.43 -2.65 2.47
CA GLU A 127 -32.73 -2.89 1.21
C GLU A 127 -32.02 -1.62 0.71
N LYS A 128 -32.66 -0.45 0.85
CA LYS A 128 -32.01 0.83 0.56
C LYS A 128 -30.79 1.05 1.45
N GLN A 129 -30.89 0.79 2.76
CA GLN A 129 -29.72 0.93 3.66
C GLN A 129 -28.55 0.06 3.23
N LYS A 130 -28.82 -1.20 2.87
CA LYS A 130 -27.80 -2.11 2.35
C LYS A 130 -27.10 -1.53 1.13
N LEU A 131 -27.85 -0.95 0.20
CA LEU A 131 -27.29 -0.31 -0.99
C LEU A 131 -26.37 0.88 -0.65
N TRP A 132 -26.72 1.68 0.38
CA TRP A 132 -25.87 2.75 0.88
C TRP A 132 -24.54 2.22 1.45
N PHE A 133 -24.59 1.14 2.23
CA PHE A 133 -23.38 0.54 2.79
C PHE A 133 -22.51 -0.17 1.75
N LEU A 134 -23.09 -0.76 0.70
CA LEU A 134 -22.33 -1.31 -0.42
C LEU A 134 -21.58 -0.23 -1.18
N ASN A 135 -22.24 0.89 -1.48
CA ASN A 135 -21.57 2.05 -2.08
C ASN A 135 -20.45 2.59 -1.20
N TYR A 136 -20.64 2.54 0.12
CA TYR A 136 -19.60 2.89 1.07
C TYR A 136 -18.37 1.98 0.95
N LYS A 137 -18.60 0.66 0.89
CA LYS A 137 -17.53 -0.33 0.74
C LYS A 137 -16.72 -0.08 -0.53
N ASN A 138 -17.40 0.12 -1.66
CA ASN A 138 -16.76 0.41 -2.94
C ASN A 138 -15.91 1.68 -2.89
N ARG A 139 -16.41 2.75 -2.26
CA ARG A 139 -15.66 4.01 -2.11
C ARG A 139 -14.39 3.83 -1.27
N LYS A 140 -14.48 3.08 -0.18
CA LYS A 140 -13.33 2.74 0.66
C LYS A 140 -12.31 1.88 -0.09
N ASP A 141 -12.74 0.88 -0.85
CA ASP A 141 -11.84 0.04 -1.64
C ASP A 141 -11.08 0.87 -2.68
N GLY A 142 -11.74 1.84 -3.31
CA GLY A 142 -11.09 2.83 -4.17
C GLY A 142 -10.03 3.66 -3.44
N MET A 143 -10.36 4.20 -2.26
CA MET A 143 -9.40 4.97 -1.45
C MET A 143 -8.21 4.13 -0.99
N MET A 144 -8.43 2.87 -0.62
CA MET A 144 -7.38 1.95 -0.21
C MET A 144 -6.40 1.67 -1.36
N SER A 145 -6.94 1.48 -2.57
CA SER A 145 -6.12 1.33 -3.77
C SER A 145 -5.28 2.57 -4.04
N LEU A 146 -5.84 3.77 -3.86
CA LEU A 146 -5.09 5.02 -4.02
C LEU A 146 -3.96 5.14 -3.00
N VAL A 147 -4.23 4.88 -1.72
CA VAL A 147 -3.21 4.91 -0.67
C VAL A 147 -2.11 3.89 -0.95
N PHE A 148 -2.45 2.68 -1.39
CA PHE A 148 -1.47 1.66 -1.78
C PHE A 148 -0.60 2.11 -2.95
N ASN A 149 -1.18 2.73 -3.98
CA ASN A 149 -0.45 3.28 -5.11
C ASN A 149 0.52 4.39 -4.67
N LEU A 150 0.10 5.25 -3.72
CA LEU A 150 0.97 6.30 -3.17
C LEU A 150 2.14 5.73 -2.36
N VAL A 151 1.89 4.74 -1.49
CA VAL A 151 2.95 4.03 -0.77
C VAL A 151 3.94 3.40 -1.75
N THR A 152 3.43 2.72 -2.78
CA THR A 152 4.26 2.08 -3.81
C THR A 152 5.11 3.11 -4.57
N GLN A 153 4.52 4.25 -4.92
CA GLN A 153 5.25 5.34 -5.59
C GLN A 153 6.36 5.90 -4.70
N GLN A 154 6.10 6.06 -3.40
CA GLN A 154 7.10 6.52 -2.44
C GLN A 154 8.21 5.50 -2.25
N ASP A 155 7.89 4.21 -2.11
CA ASP A 155 8.89 3.14 -2.00
C ASP A 155 9.75 3.05 -3.27
N ALA A 156 9.16 3.25 -4.45
CA ALA A 156 9.89 3.33 -5.71
C ALA A 156 10.84 4.54 -5.75
N ALA A 157 10.39 5.72 -5.30
CA ALA A 157 11.23 6.92 -5.23
C ALA A 157 12.41 6.73 -4.27
N ASN A 158 12.17 6.19 -3.07
CA ASN A 158 13.22 5.86 -2.12
C ASN A 158 14.20 4.81 -2.69
N SER A 159 13.70 3.80 -3.41
CA SER A 159 14.54 2.79 -4.04
C SER A 159 15.45 3.39 -5.13
N ILE A 160 14.95 4.37 -5.89
CA ILE A 160 15.74 5.11 -6.87
C ILE A 160 16.83 5.93 -6.18
N GLU A 161 16.51 6.61 -5.07
CA GLU A 161 17.48 7.37 -4.28
C GLU A 161 18.57 6.46 -3.71
N ILE A 162 18.19 5.34 -3.09
CA ILE A 162 19.12 4.33 -2.58
C ILE A 162 20.00 3.78 -3.72
N ALA A 163 19.43 3.53 -4.90
CA ALA A 163 20.21 3.06 -6.05
C ALA A 163 21.19 4.12 -6.55
N ALA A 164 20.81 5.40 -6.54
CA ALA A 164 21.68 6.51 -6.90
C ALA A 164 22.85 6.66 -5.91
N ASP A 165 22.55 6.58 -4.60
CA ASP A 165 23.57 6.61 -3.54
C ASP A 165 24.49 5.40 -3.61
N THR A 166 23.94 4.20 -3.82
CA THR A 166 24.71 2.95 -4.01
C THR A 166 25.60 3.04 -5.24
N LYS A 167 25.13 3.66 -6.33
CA LYS A 167 25.95 3.88 -7.54
C LYS A 167 27.10 4.86 -7.28
N ARG A 168 26.85 5.91 -6.48
CA ARG A 168 27.90 6.85 -6.05
C ARG A 168 28.93 6.14 -5.18
N ASP A 169 28.48 5.36 -4.21
CA ASP A 169 29.35 4.57 -3.33
C ASP A 169 30.16 3.53 -4.12
N SER A 170 29.54 2.84 -5.07
CA SER A 170 30.21 1.90 -5.99
C SER A 170 31.29 2.58 -6.84
N THR A 171 31.12 3.86 -7.20
CA THR A 171 32.15 4.62 -7.92
C THR A 171 33.38 4.84 -7.02
N SER A 172 33.17 5.19 -5.76
CA SER A 172 34.23 5.32 -4.75
C SER A 172 34.91 3.98 -4.49
N MET A 173 34.15 2.89 -4.35
CA MET A 173 34.69 1.53 -4.19
C MET A 173 35.57 1.11 -5.37
N ASN A 174 35.14 1.41 -6.60
CA ASN A 174 35.93 1.17 -7.80
C ASN A 174 37.24 1.96 -7.82
N ALA A 175 37.26 3.19 -7.28
CA ALA A 175 38.49 3.98 -7.17
C ALA A 175 39.47 3.37 -6.17
N ILE A 176 38.99 2.90 -5.02
CA ILE A 176 39.81 2.20 -4.02
C ILE A 176 40.37 0.90 -4.61
N ALA A 177 39.54 0.12 -5.30
CA ALA A 177 39.98 -1.12 -5.96
C ALA A 177 41.05 -0.85 -7.04
N ALA A 178 40.93 0.25 -7.81
CA ALA A 178 41.96 0.65 -8.75
C ALA A 178 43.27 1.00 -8.04
N LEU A 179 43.21 1.69 -6.90
CA LEU A 179 44.38 2.04 -6.09
C LEU A 179 45.08 0.79 -5.55
N THR A 180 44.33 -0.20 -5.04
CA THR A 180 44.91 -1.46 -4.57
C THR A 180 45.50 -2.28 -5.70
N MET A 181 44.87 -2.32 -6.88
CA MET A 181 45.42 -2.98 -8.07
C MET A 181 46.78 -2.41 -8.50
N VAL A 182 47.05 -1.13 -8.22
CA VAL A 182 48.34 -0.48 -8.50
C VAL A 182 49.37 -0.73 -7.39
N PHE A 183 48.98 -0.62 -6.12
CA PHE A 183 49.92 -0.76 -5.00
C PHE A 183 50.26 -2.20 -4.62
N LEU A 184 49.33 -3.14 -4.78
CA LEU A 184 49.53 -4.53 -4.38
C LEU A 184 50.71 -5.19 -5.12
N PRO A 185 50.83 -5.06 -6.47
CA PRO A 185 51.95 -5.64 -7.21
C PRO A 185 53.28 -4.96 -6.86
N GLY A 186 53.28 -3.63 -6.74
CA GLY A 186 54.48 -2.87 -6.38
C GLY A 186 54.99 -3.18 -4.98
N THR A 187 54.09 -3.36 -4.02
CA THR A 187 54.45 -3.73 -2.64
C THR A 187 54.97 -5.17 -2.57
N PHE A 188 54.35 -6.10 -3.32
CA PHE A 188 54.79 -7.49 -3.39
C PHE A 188 56.20 -7.61 -3.97
N THR A 189 56.46 -6.99 -5.12
CA THR A 189 57.79 -7.00 -5.74
C THR A 189 58.82 -6.26 -4.91
N ALA A 190 58.45 -5.15 -4.26
CA ALA A 190 59.34 -4.42 -3.34
C ALA A 190 59.72 -5.26 -2.12
N THR A 191 58.79 -6.06 -1.58
CA THR A 191 59.07 -6.93 -0.43
C THR A 191 60.01 -8.07 -0.83
N ILE A 192 59.74 -8.76 -1.94
CA ILE A 192 60.55 -9.90 -2.41
C ILE A 192 61.95 -9.45 -2.85
N LEU A 193 62.04 -8.37 -3.62
CA LEU A 193 63.30 -7.89 -4.17
C LEU A 193 64.07 -7.01 -3.18
N GLY A 194 63.37 -6.25 -2.32
CA GLY A 194 63.98 -5.44 -1.26
C GLY A 194 64.74 -6.28 -0.24
N ALA A 195 64.28 -7.51 0.03
CA ALA A 195 65.00 -8.47 0.85
C ALA A 195 66.36 -8.92 0.24
N GLY A 196 66.57 -8.74 -1.06
CA GLY A 196 67.80 -9.14 -1.76
C GLY A 196 68.64 -8.00 -2.37
N ILE A 197 68.08 -6.80 -2.57
CA ILE A 197 68.75 -5.68 -3.26
C ILE A 197 69.56 -4.77 -2.31
N PHE A 198 69.19 -4.70 -1.03
CA PHE A 198 69.91 -3.92 -0.02
C PHE A 198 70.90 -4.82 0.74
N SER A 199 72.19 -4.74 0.42
CA SER A 199 73.25 -5.32 1.24
C SER A 199 73.94 -4.23 2.06
N ALA A 200 73.70 -4.22 3.38
CA ALA A 200 74.41 -3.35 4.30
C ALA A 200 75.86 -3.85 4.43
N SER A 201 76.83 -3.10 3.91
CA SER A 201 78.25 -3.39 4.15
C SER A 201 78.60 -3.02 5.59
N THR A 202 79.10 -3.96 6.37
CA THR A 202 79.46 -3.79 7.79
C THR A 202 80.72 -2.95 8.02
N ASN A 203 81.39 -2.47 6.97
CA ASN A 203 82.74 -1.89 7.04
C ASN A 203 82.90 -0.47 6.46
N GLY A 204 81.84 0.37 6.47
CA GLY A 204 82.01 1.83 6.31
C GLY A 204 80.89 2.55 5.56
N ASN A 205 80.21 3.45 6.28
CA ASN A 205 79.50 4.67 5.85
C ASN A 205 78.79 4.75 4.48
N GLY A 206 78.01 3.75 4.08
CA GLY A 206 77.05 3.96 2.99
C GLY A 206 76.16 2.78 2.67
N ILE A 207 74.86 3.05 2.51
CA ILE A 207 73.92 2.12 1.88
C ILE A 207 74.32 2.03 0.40
N ARG A 208 74.95 0.92 -0.01
CA ARG A 208 75.21 0.64 -1.44
C ARG A 208 73.95 0.01 -2.03
N VAL A 209 73.24 0.79 -2.85
CA VAL A 209 72.16 0.26 -3.69
C VAL A 209 72.80 -0.60 -4.78
N SER A 210 72.45 -1.88 -4.86
CA SER A 210 72.91 -2.76 -5.92
C SER A 210 72.36 -2.30 -7.28
N ASN A 211 73.11 -2.48 -8.37
CA ASN A 211 72.71 -2.13 -9.74
C ASN A 211 71.50 -2.93 -10.27
N LEU A 212 70.90 -3.77 -9.42
CA LEU A 212 69.71 -4.60 -9.66
C LEU A 212 68.37 -3.84 -9.48
N TRP A 213 68.38 -2.56 -9.09
CA TRP A 213 67.15 -1.78 -8.93
C TRP A 213 66.30 -1.70 -10.21
N TRP A 214 66.93 -1.73 -11.39
CA TRP A 214 66.22 -1.80 -12.68
C TRP A 214 65.35 -3.05 -12.82
N LEU A 215 65.75 -4.17 -12.20
CA LEU A 215 65.05 -5.45 -12.25
C LEU A 215 63.71 -5.36 -11.49
N TRP A 216 63.64 -4.55 -10.42
CA TRP A 216 62.38 -4.25 -9.73
C TRP A 216 61.40 -3.50 -10.64
N ILE A 217 61.86 -2.49 -11.39
CA ILE A 217 61.03 -1.78 -12.38
C ILE A 217 60.58 -2.73 -13.48
N ALA A 218 61.51 -3.54 -14.02
CA ALA A 218 61.26 -4.45 -15.12
C ALA A 218 60.20 -5.51 -14.83
N PHE A 219 60.02 -5.92 -13.57
CA PHE A 219 58.95 -6.85 -13.16
C PHE A 219 57.67 -6.14 -12.70
N THR A 220 57.79 -5.04 -11.95
CA THR A 220 56.64 -4.32 -11.38
C THR A 220 55.74 -3.71 -12.46
N VAL A 221 56.35 -3.08 -13.46
CA VAL A 221 55.63 -2.41 -14.55
C VAL A 221 54.75 -3.38 -15.35
N PRO A 222 55.25 -4.49 -15.92
CA PRO A 222 54.41 -5.42 -16.68
C PRO A 222 53.37 -6.13 -15.82
N LEU A 223 53.67 -6.42 -14.55
CA LEU A 223 52.70 -7.04 -13.64
C LEU A 223 51.51 -6.10 -13.36
N THR A 224 51.79 -4.83 -13.10
CA THR A 224 50.77 -3.80 -12.87
C THR A 224 49.95 -3.54 -14.14
N LEU A 225 50.62 -3.45 -15.30
CA LEU A 225 49.97 -3.34 -16.61
C LEU A 225 49.05 -4.53 -16.91
N GLY A 226 49.49 -5.76 -16.61
CA GLY A 226 48.71 -6.97 -16.79
C GLY A 226 47.39 -6.94 -16.01
N ILE A 227 47.45 -6.55 -14.73
CA ILE A 227 46.27 -6.45 -13.85
C ILE A 227 45.33 -5.34 -14.32
N MET A 228 45.87 -4.15 -14.66
CA MET A 228 45.05 -3.05 -15.19
C MET A 228 44.36 -3.40 -16.52
N LEU A 229 45.07 -4.04 -17.45
CA LEU A 229 44.50 -4.47 -18.73
C LEU A 229 43.43 -5.54 -18.55
N GLY A 230 43.64 -6.49 -17.62
CA GLY A 230 42.65 -7.50 -17.26
C GLY A 230 41.38 -6.88 -16.71
N TRP A 231 41.49 -5.94 -15.76
CA TRP A 231 40.35 -5.22 -15.20
C TRP A 231 39.61 -4.38 -16.25
N TRP A 232 40.35 -3.65 -17.10
CA TRP A 232 39.75 -2.86 -18.19
C TRP A 232 38.97 -3.73 -19.17
N TYR A 233 39.51 -4.89 -19.54
CA TYR A 233 38.83 -5.84 -20.42
C TYR A 233 37.55 -6.40 -19.78
N TYR A 234 37.61 -6.78 -18.50
CA TYR A 234 36.45 -7.26 -17.74
C TYR A 234 35.33 -6.21 -17.70
N ARG A 235 35.67 -4.97 -17.33
CA ARG A 235 34.71 -3.85 -17.28
C ARG A 235 34.10 -3.53 -18.65
N LYS A 236 34.88 -3.65 -19.73
CA LYS A 236 34.39 -3.43 -21.10
C LYS A 236 33.42 -4.53 -21.53
N LYS A 237 33.62 -5.77 -21.08
CA LYS A 237 32.68 -6.87 -21.35
C LYS A 237 31.35 -6.66 -20.63
N GLU A 238 31.37 -6.30 -19.35
CA GLU A 238 30.15 -6.03 -18.58
C GLU A 238 29.28 -4.96 -19.23
N LYS A 239 29.88 -3.81 -19.58
CA LYS A 239 29.16 -2.71 -20.25
C LYS A 239 28.49 -3.13 -21.56
N LYS A 240 29.17 -3.96 -22.37
CA LYS A 240 28.59 -4.47 -23.63
C LYS A 240 27.42 -5.42 -23.40
N ILE A 241 27.49 -6.24 -22.35
CA ILE A 241 26.39 -7.15 -21.99
C ILE A 241 25.16 -6.34 -21.57
N GLU A 242 25.36 -5.32 -20.72
CA GLU A 242 24.29 -4.41 -20.30
C GLU A 242 23.67 -3.64 -21.48
N GLU A 243 24.49 -3.10 -22.38
CA GLU A 243 24.02 -2.38 -23.57
C GLU A 243 23.20 -3.28 -24.50
N ASN A 244 23.68 -4.50 -24.76
CA ASN A 244 22.96 -5.47 -25.59
C ASN A 244 21.62 -5.89 -24.96
N ALA A 245 21.57 -6.04 -23.63
CA ALA A 245 20.33 -6.34 -22.91
C ALA A 245 19.30 -5.21 -23.06
N ARG A 246 19.71 -3.94 -22.88
CA ARG A 246 18.85 -2.76 -23.09
C ARG A 246 18.30 -2.70 -24.52
N LEU A 247 19.15 -2.92 -25.51
CA LEU A 247 18.75 -2.94 -26.93
C LEU A 247 17.82 -4.10 -27.28
N GLN A 248 17.81 -5.18 -26.49
CA GLN A 248 16.84 -6.27 -26.66
C GLN A 248 15.49 -5.90 -26.05
N GLU A 249 15.48 -5.26 -24.88
CA GLU A 249 14.26 -4.77 -24.23
C GLU A 249 13.54 -3.72 -25.11
N GLU A 250 14.27 -2.75 -25.67
CA GLU A 250 13.71 -1.73 -26.57
C GLU A 250 13.07 -2.36 -27.81
N ARG A 251 13.75 -3.32 -28.44
CA ARG A 251 13.22 -4.06 -29.60
C ARG A 251 11.99 -4.91 -29.25
N GLN A 252 11.91 -5.44 -28.03
CA GLN A 252 10.72 -6.16 -27.57
C GLN A 252 9.55 -5.21 -27.33
N ALA A 253 9.81 -4.04 -26.74
CA ALA A 253 8.80 -3.01 -26.52
C ALA A 253 8.23 -2.47 -27.85
N GLU A 254 9.07 -2.21 -28.86
CA GLU A 254 8.62 -1.80 -30.19
C GLU A 254 7.73 -2.85 -30.87
N LYS A 255 8.13 -4.13 -30.81
CA LYS A 255 7.32 -5.22 -31.37
C LYS A 255 5.97 -5.37 -30.68
N SER A 256 5.90 -5.15 -29.36
CA SER A 256 4.64 -5.21 -28.61
C SER A 256 3.67 -4.08 -29.00
N LYS A 257 4.19 -2.90 -29.37
CA LYS A 257 3.38 -1.76 -29.81
C LYS A 257 2.91 -1.86 -31.26
N ALA A 258 3.67 -2.54 -32.12
CA ALA A 258 3.32 -2.73 -33.53
C ALA A 258 2.35 -3.89 -33.79
N GLY A 259 2.08 -4.73 -32.79
CA GLY A 259 1.21 -5.92 -32.88
C GLY A 259 -0.20 -5.75 -32.30
N VAL A 260 -0.60 -4.53 -31.93
CA VAL A 260 -1.96 -4.15 -31.50
C VAL A 260 -2.55 -3.21 -32.54
#